data_AF-A0A2X1WJN6-F1
#
_entry.id   AF-A0A2X1WJN6-F1
#
_cell.length_a   1.000
_cell.length_b   1.000
_cell.length_c   1.000
_cell.angle_alpha   90.00
_cell.angle_beta   90.00
_cell.angle_gamma   90.00
#
_symmetry.space_group_name_H-M   'P 1'
#
loop_
_entity.id
_entity.type
_entity.pdbx_description
1 polymer ?
#
loop_
_entity_poly.entity_id
_entity_poly.type
_entity_poly.pdbx_seq_one_letter_code
_entity_poly.pdbx_strand_id
1 'polypeptide(L)'
;MNEISIDLYVSHRQIHFRSGPYDESFNDWTKDEIQQGAILGKSHVVFDPIASGDFDAVVNVRLAKGFAPSSDVHRVLKFPFIVVGDLYFIIAHGRT
;
A
#
# COMPACT_ATOMS: atom_id res chain seq x y z
N MET A 1 -4.88 -4.80 -20.27
CA MET A 1 -4.21 -5.66 -19.26
C MET A 1 -4.89 -5.36 -17.94
N ASN A 2 -5.60 -6.32 -17.34
CA ASN A 2 -6.43 -6.03 -16.15
C ASN A 2 -5.74 -6.38 -14.83
N GLU A 3 -4.55 -6.97 -14.92
CA GLU A 3 -3.74 -7.41 -13.80
C GLU A 3 -2.27 -7.34 -14.16
N ILE A 4 -1.45 -7.00 -13.17
CA ILE A 4 0.00 -7.08 -13.21
C ILE A 4 0.50 -7.74 -11.92
N SER A 5 1.54 -8.54 -12.05
CA SER A 5 2.25 -9.16 -10.93
C SER A 5 3.68 -8.62 -10.91
N ILE A 6 4.14 -8.22 -9.73
CA ILE A 6 5.43 -7.57 -9.54
C ILE A 6 6.15 -8.31 -8.41
N ASP A 7 7.36 -8.80 -8.70
CA ASP A 7 8.26 -9.31 -7.67
C ASP A 7 8.95 -8.13 -6.99
N LEU A 8 8.88 -8.12 -5.66
CA LEU A 8 9.17 -6.93 -4.88
C LEU A 8 9.98 -7.26 -3.62
N TYR A 9 11.17 -6.69 -3.50
CA TYR A 9 11.97 -6.78 -2.28
C TYR A 9 11.61 -5.65 -1.32
N VAL A 10 10.89 -5.97 -0.25
CA VAL A 10 10.42 -5.00 0.75
C VAL A 10 11.41 -4.97 1.92
N SER A 11 12.23 -3.93 2.00
CA SER A 11 13.30 -3.80 3.01
C SER A 11 13.08 -2.72 4.07
N HIS A 12 12.02 -1.91 3.95
CA HIS A 12 11.87 -0.72 4.78
C HIS A 12 10.44 -0.43 5.21
N ARG A 13 9.63 -1.51 5.25
CA ARG A 13 8.32 -1.60 5.93
C ARG A 13 7.26 -0.59 5.48
N GLN A 14 7.42 0.06 4.32
CA GLN A 14 6.39 0.94 3.78
C GLN A 14 6.18 0.71 2.29
N ILE A 15 4.92 0.46 1.93
CA ILE A 15 4.47 0.30 0.56
C ILE A 15 3.52 1.45 0.25
N HIS A 16 3.89 2.28 -0.72
CA HIS A 16 3.13 3.44 -1.15
C HIS A 16 2.32 3.08 -2.40
N PHE A 17 1.01 3.29 -2.33
CA PHE A 17 0.13 3.28 -3.50
C PHE A 17 -0.48 4.66 -3.66
N ARG A 18 -0.17 5.36 -4.75
CA ARG A 18 -0.63 6.74 -4.96
C ARG A 18 -1.00 7.04 -6.40
N SER A 19 -1.87 8.02 -6.56
CA SER A 19 -2.18 8.69 -7.80
C SER A 19 -1.80 10.16 -7.69
N GLY A 20 -1.01 10.66 -8.64
CA GLY A 20 -0.49 12.03 -8.59
C GLY A 20 0.76 12.18 -7.73
N PRO A 21 1.17 13.42 -7.38
CA PRO A 21 2.44 13.71 -6.71
C PRO A 21 2.55 13.10 -5.31
N TYR A 22 3.78 12.93 -4.84
CA TYR A 22 4.05 12.45 -3.49
C TYR A 22 3.80 13.57 -2.47
N ASP A 23 3.17 13.23 -1.37
CA ASP A 23 2.91 14.12 -0.24
C ASP A 23 3.70 13.61 0.98
N GLU A 24 4.58 14.46 1.51
CA GLU A 24 5.46 14.13 2.63
C GLU A 24 4.72 13.89 3.94
N SER A 25 3.49 14.40 4.08
CA SER A 25 2.67 14.17 5.29
C SER A 25 2.34 12.69 5.51
N PHE A 26 2.46 11.85 4.46
CA PHE A 26 2.29 10.40 4.53
C PHE A 26 3.48 9.66 5.16
N ASN A 27 4.44 10.39 5.76
CA ASN A 27 5.49 9.81 6.59
C ASN A 27 5.18 9.91 8.10
N ASP A 28 4.22 10.76 8.49
CA ASP A 28 3.95 11.07 9.89
C ASP A 28 2.76 10.26 10.40
N TRP A 29 3.05 9.05 10.88
CA TRP A 29 2.02 8.12 11.35
C TRP A 29 1.48 8.52 12.72
N THR A 30 0.16 8.67 12.82
CA THR A 30 -0.54 8.74 14.09
C THR A 30 -0.59 7.36 14.77
N LYS A 31 -0.90 7.33 16.07
CA LYS A 31 -1.04 6.06 16.82
C LYS A 31 -2.12 5.14 16.23
N ASP A 32 -3.23 5.72 15.80
CA ASP A 32 -4.34 4.98 15.19
C ASP A 32 -3.92 4.40 13.83
N GLU A 33 -3.12 5.14 13.05
CA GLU A 33 -2.57 4.68 11.77
C GLU A 33 -1.59 3.52 11.93
N ILE A 34 -0.76 3.57 12.98
CA ILE A 34 0.12 2.44 13.34
C ILE A 34 -0.71 1.21 13.70
N GLN A 35 -1.76 1.39 14.50
CA GLN A 35 -2.62 0.28 14.92
C GLN A 35 -3.39 -0.33 13.74
N GLN A 36 -3.89 0.48 12.79
CA GLN A 36 -4.54 -0.04 11.57
C GLN A 36 -3.54 -0.58 10.54
N GLY A 37 -2.27 -0.20 10.65
CA GLY A 37 -1.19 -0.59 9.74
C GLY A 37 -1.27 0.05 8.37
N ALA A 38 -1.84 1.26 8.28
CA ALA A 38 -1.85 2.08 7.07
C ALA A 38 -2.08 3.57 7.36
N ILE A 39 -1.66 4.44 6.44
CA ILE A 39 -2.15 5.82 6.31
C ILE A 39 -3.10 5.86 5.10
N LEU A 40 -4.34 6.30 5.30
CA LEU A 40 -5.40 6.28 4.27
C LEU A 40 -5.73 7.69 3.79
N GLY A 41 -5.13 8.09 2.68
CA GLY A 41 -5.45 9.33 1.98
C GLY A 41 -6.41 9.14 0.81
N LYS A 42 -6.92 10.25 0.28
CA LYS A 42 -7.86 10.24 -0.85
C LYS A 42 -7.24 9.71 -2.14
N SER A 43 -5.96 9.97 -2.38
CA SER A 43 -5.24 9.54 -3.59
C SER A 43 -3.84 8.99 -3.28
N HIS A 44 -3.48 8.83 -2.01
CA HIS A 44 -2.19 8.27 -1.58
C HIS A 44 -2.46 7.45 -0.33
N VAL A 45 -1.96 6.22 -0.32
CA VAL A 45 -2.04 5.27 0.77
C VAL A 45 -0.65 4.74 1.06
N VAL A 46 -0.34 4.56 2.34
CA VAL A 46 0.88 3.87 2.77
C VAL A 46 0.48 2.67 3.61
N PHE A 47 1.06 1.51 3.33
CA PHE A 47 0.82 0.28 4.07
C PHE A 47 2.06 -0.12 4.86
N ASP A 48 1.84 -0.52 6.12
CA ASP A 48 2.83 -1.21 6.95
C ASP A 48 2.66 -2.72 6.79
N PRO A 49 3.62 -3.43 6.16
CA PRO A 49 3.56 -4.87 6.01
C PRO A 49 3.51 -5.61 7.34
N ILE A 50 2.78 -6.73 7.37
CA ILE A 50 2.67 -7.58 8.56
C ILE A 50 3.98 -8.33 8.83
N ALA A 51 4.69 -8.70 7.76
CA ALA A 51 5.96 -9.39 7.88
C ALA A 51 7.01 -8.50 8.55
N SER A 52 7.77 -9.09 9.47
CA SER A 52 8.85 -8.42 10.18
C SER A 52 10.15 -8.48 9.38
N GLY A 53 10.90 -7.38 9.36
CA GLY A 53 12.18 -7.30 8.66
C GLY A 53 12.00 -7.21 7.15
N ASP A 54 13.05 -7.60 6.43
CA ASP A 54 13.10 -7.56 4.97
C ASP A 54 12.52 -8.87 4.41
N PHE A 55 11.74 -8.77 3.33
CA PHE A 55 11.13 -9.94 2.69
C PHE A 55 10.87 -9.70 1.21
N ASP A 56 10.84 -10.79 0.45
CA ASP A 56 10.34 -10.79 -0.91
C ASP A 56 8.82 -10.96 -0.92
N ALA A 57 8.15 -10.24 -1.81
CA ALA A 57 6.71 -10.28 -1.98
C ALA A 57 6.33 -10.28 -3.46
N VAL A 58 5.27 -11.03 -3.78
CA VAL A 58 4.59 -10.94 -5.07
C VAL A 58 3.40 -10.00 -4.90
N VAL A 59 3.47 -8.83 -5.53
CA VAL A 59 2.38 -7.85 -5.53
C VAL A 59 1.54 -8.02 -6.78
N ASN A 60 0.27 -8.39 -6.57
CA ASN A 60 -0.72 -8.47 -7.64
C ASN A 60 -1.62 -7.23 -7.61
N VAL A 61 -1.59 -6.44 -8.68
CA VAL A 61 -2.45 -5.25 -8.85
C VAL A 61 -3.46 -5.55 -9.93
N ARG A 62 -4.76 -5.46 -9.60
CA ARG A 62 -5.85 -5.79 -10.51
C ARG A 62 -6.90 -4.68 -10.55
N LEU A 63 -7.34 -4.30 -11.75
CA LEU A 63 -8.54 -3.48 -11.93
C LEU A 63 -9.75 -4.40 -12.08
N ALA A 64 -10.67 -4.37 -11.11
CA ALA A 64 -11.83 -5.25 -11.08
C ALA A 64 -13.10 -4.52 -10.60
N LYS A 65 -14.27 -5.03 -10.97
CA LYS A 65 -15.58 -4.52 -10.52
C LYS A 65 -15.97 -4.98 -9.11
N GLY A 66 -15.20 -5.89 -8.52
CA GLY A 66 -15.47 -6.44 -7.20
C GLY A 66 -14.20 -7.01 -6.57
N PHE A 67 -14.27 -7.25 -5.26
CA PHE A 67 -13.19 -7.80 -4.47
C PHE A 67 -13.73 -8.91 -3.58
N ALA A 68 -13.10 -10.08 -3.65
CA ALA A 68 -13.34 -11.20 -2.75
C ALA A 68 -12.00 -11.53 -2.08
N PRO A 69 -11.87 -11.36 -0.76
CA PRO A 69 -10.63 -11.71 -0.06
C PRO A 69 -10.40 -13.23 -0.10
N SER A 70 -9.12 -13.63 -0.10
CA SER A 70 -8.74 -15.03 0.09
C SER A 70 -9.03 -15.48 1.53
N SER A 71 -9.25 -16.77 1.74
CA SER A 71 -9.55 -17.35 3.06
C SER A 71 -8.36 -17.32 4.02
N ASP A 72 -7.14 -17.18 3.51
CA ASP A 72 -5.88 -17.11 4.25
C ASP A 72 -5.37 -15.67 4.42
N VAL A 73 -6.18 -14.66 4.10
CA VAL A 73 -5.76 -13.26 4.23
C VAL A 73 -5.60 -12.87 5.70
N HIS A 74 -4.46 -12.25 6.03
CA HIS A 74 -4.18 -11.77 7.38
C HIS A 74 -4.76 -10.37 7.65
N ARG A 75 -4.85 -9.51 6.62
CA ARG A 75 -5.40 -8.15 6.71
C ARG A 75 -6.04 -7.73 5.40
N VAL A 76 -7.23 -7.13 5.50
CA VAL A 76 -7.94 -6.50 4.38
C VAL A 76 -8.22 -5.06 4.76
N LEU A 77 -7.87 -4.13 3.88
CA LEU A 77 -8.21 -2.71 4.01
C LEU A 77 -9.11 -2.30 2.84
N LYS A 78 -10.22 -1.62 3.15
CA LYS A 78 -11.15 -1.07 2.16
C LYS A 78 -11.35 0.41 2.43
N PHE A 79 -11.07 1.23 1.44
CA PHE A 79 -11.17 2.69 1.54
C PHE A 79 -11.53 3.28 0.18
N PRO A 80 -12.13 4.48 0.15
CA PRO A 80 -12.31 5.22 -1.10
C PRO A 80 -10.96 5.74 -1.60
N PHE A 81 -10.69 5.56 -2.89
CA PHE A 81 -9.48 6.05 -3.55
C PHE A 81 -9.84 6.80 -4.84
N ILE A 82 -9.21 7.94 -5.05
CA ILE A 82 -9.43 8.85 -6.18
C ILE A 82 -8.18 8.83 -7.06
N VAL A 83 -8.40 8.56 -8.35
CA VAL A 83 -7.35 8.66 -9.36
C VAL A 83 -7.30 10.09 -9.87
N VAL A 84 -6.21 10.80 -9.59
CA VAL A 84 -5.98 12.22 -9.94
C VAL A 84 -4.80 12.41 -10.90
N GLY A 85 -4.26 11.33 -11.44
CA GLY A 85 -3.14 11.30 -12.39
C GLY A 85 -2.57 9.89 -12.54
N ASP A 86 -1.28 9.81 -12.87
CA ASP A 86 -0.59 8.53 -12.98
C ASP A 86 -0.60 7.75 -11.66
N LEU A 87 -0.67 6.42 -11.76
CA LEU A 87 -0.59 5.52 -10.63
C LEU A 87 0.84 5.07 -10.38
N TYR A 88 1.23 5.13 -9.12
CA TYR A 88 2.53 4.72 -8.65
C TYR A 88 2.36 3.69 -7.55
N PHE A 89 3.10 2.59 -7.68
CA PHE A 89 3.28 1.58 -6.64
C PHE A 89 4.78 1.54 -6.30
N ILE A 90 5.14 2.01 -5.11
CA ILE A 90 6.52 2.31 -4.74
C ILE A 90 6.81 1.69 -3.37
N ILE A 91 7.96 1.05 -3.20
CA ILE A 91 8.51 0.79 -1.86
C ILE A 91 9.29 2.02 -1.44
N ALA A 92 9.00 2.54 -0.26
CA ALA A 92 9.75 3.66 0.28
C ALA A 92 10.42 3.26 1.58
N HIS A 93 11.49 3.99 1.89
CA HIS A 93 12.09 3.96 3.21
C HIS A 93 11.27 4.85 4.15
N GLY A 94 10.71 4.27 5.21
CA GLY A 94 10.30 5.08 6.36
C GLY A 94 11.55 5.70 6.99
N ARG A 95 11.63 7.03 7.07
CA ARG A 95 12.63 7.69 7.92
C ARG A 95 12.27 7.36 9.37
N THR A 96 13.00 6.44 9.98
CA THR A 96 13.01 6.25 11.44
C THR A 96 13.62 7.46 12.13
#